data_AF-A0A1A8BRK8-F1
#
_entry.id   AF-A0A1A8BRK8-F1
#
_cell.length_a   1.000
_cell.length_b   1.000
_cell.length_c   1.000
_cell.angle_alpha   90.00
_cell.angle_beta   90.00
_cell.angle_gamma   90.00
#
_symmetry.space_group_name_H-M   'P 1'
#
loop_
_entity.id
_entity.type
_entity.pdbx_description
1 polymer ?
#
loop_
_entity_poly.entity_id
_entity_poly.type
_entity_poly.pdbx_seq_one_letter_code
_entity_poly.pdbx_strand_id
1 'polypeptide(L)' 'PREGSASILILLTDGDPTSGVTNPEIIQSNARRAIAEKFPLYCLGFGFDVKFEFLEKMSLENNGVA' A
#
# COMPACT_ATOMS: atom_id res chain seq x y z
N PRO A 1 11.79 5.53 14.76
CA PRO A 1 12.04 4.08 15.03
C PRO A 1 12.83 3.93 16.32
N ARG A 2 12.43 3.03 17.23
CA ARG A 2 13.29 2.66 18.37
C ARG A 2 14.42 1.79 17.82
N GLU A 3 15.64 1.97 18.32
CA GLU A 3 16.74 1.06 17.99
C GLU A 3 16.33 -0.38 18.37
N GLY A 4 16.41 -1.30 17.41
CA GLY A 4 16.04 -2.72 17.57
C GLY A 4 14.61 -3.10 17.19
N SER A 5 13.75 -2.17 16.73
CA SER A 5 12.39 -2.51 16.25
C SER A 5 12.29 -2.51 14.72
N ALA A 6 11.70 -3.55 14.13
CA ALA A 6 11.25 -3.55 12.75
C ALA A 6 9.93 -2.78 12.62
N SER A 7 9.81 -1.94 11.60
CA SER A 7 8.57 -1.22 11.29
C SER A 7 7.86 -1.94 10.15
N ILE A 8 6.53 -2.03 10.22
CA ILE A 8 5.68 -2.68 9.21
C ILE A 8 4.42 -1.82 9.05
N LEU A 9 3.95 -1.65 7.81
CA LEU A 9 2.66 -1.03 7.52
C LEU A 9 1.71 -2.05 6.89
N ILE A 10 0.48 -2.12 7.38
CA ILE A 10 -0.58 -2.99 6.85
C ILE A 10 -1.77 -2.11 6.46
N LEU A 11 -2.21 -2.23 5.21
CA LEU A 11 -3.40 -1.56 4.66
C LEU A 11 -4.50 -2.61 4.47
N LEU A 12 -5.73 -2.30 4.88
CA LEU A 12 -6.92 -3.13 4.65
C LEU A 12 -7.97 -2.28 3.92
N THR A 13 -8.52 -2.76 2.81
CA THR A 13 -9.57 -2.08 2.07
C THR A 13 -10.52 -3.07 1.40
N ASP A 14 -11.79 -2.70 1.28
CA ASP A 14 -12.85 -3.46 0.61
C ASP A 14 -13.24 -2.92 -0.78
N GLY A 15 -12.54 -1.89 -1.27
CA GLY A 15 -12.90 -1.28 -2.55
C GLY A 15 -11.92 -0.21 -3.04
N ASP A 16 -12.37 0.52 -4.04
CA ASP A 16 -11.58 1.55 -4.72
C ASP A 16 -11.58 2.90 -3.95
N PRO A 17 -10.55 3.75 -4.12
CA PRO A 17 -10.54 5.09 -3.57
C PRO A 17 -11.64 5.98 -4.20
N THR A 18 -12.51 6.55 -3.38
CA THR A 18 -13.69 7.34 -3.83
C THR A 18 -13.63 8.84 -3.53
N SER A 19 -12.63 9.31 -2.77
CA SER A 19 -12.50 10.71 -2.38
C SER A 19 -11.04 11.16 -2.34
N GLY A 20 -10.81 12.45 -2.59
CA GLY A 20 -9.46 13.02 -2.67
C GLY A 20 -8.71 12.56 -3.91
N VAL A 21 -7.51 12.00 -3.72
CA VAL A 21 -6.73 11.42 -4.83
C VAL A 21 -7.25 10.03 -5.12
N THR A 22 -7.81 9.83 -6.31
CA THR A 22 -8.41 8.54 -6.74
C THR A 22 -7.63 7.87 -7.87
N ASN A 23 -6.63 8.53 -8.45
CA ASN A 23 -5.80 7.94 -9.51
C ASN A 23 -4.80 6.92 -8.90
N PRO A 24 -4.87 5.63 -9.30
CA PRO A 24 -4.02 4.56 -8.77
C PRO A 24 -2.51 4.84 -8.86
N GLU A 25 -2.03 5.38 -9.99
CA GLU A 25 -0.61 5.63 -10.21
C GLU A 25 -0.08 6.76 -9.32
N ILE A 26 -0.92 7.78 -9.08
CA ILE A 26 -0.59 8.87 -8.17
C ILE A 26 -0.52 8.34 -6.74
N ILE A 27 -1.47 7.49 -6.33
CA ILE A 27 -1.47 6.89 -4.99
C ILE A 27 -0.23 6.02 -4.79
N GLN A 28 0.09 5.14 -5.73
CA GLN A 28 1.29 4.30 -5.70
C GLN A 28 2.57 5.14 -5.59
N SER A 29 2.69 6.17 -6.43
CA SER A 29 3.83 7.10 -6.40
C SER A 29 3.93 7.87 -5.07
N ASN A 30 2.81 8.28 -4.50
CA ASN A 30 2.77 8.95 -3.21
C ASN A 30 3.20 8.01 -2.08
N ALA A 31 2.67 6.78 -2.06
CA ALA A 31 3.01 5.76 -1.08
C ALA A 31 4.51 5.43 -1.14
N ARG A 32 5.03 5.13 -2.34
CA ARG A 32 6.46 4.84 -2.56
C ARG A 32 7.37 5.97 -2.10
N ARG A 33 7.04 7.22 -2.45
CA ARG A 33 7.82 8.39 -2.01
C ARG A 33 7.78 8.62 -0.50
N ALA A 34 6.64 8.35 0.14
CA ALA A 34 6.49 8.55 1.57
C ALA A 34 7.20 7.46 2.39
N ILE A 35 7.10 6.21 1.96
CA ILE A 35 7.75 5.06 2.60
C ILE A 35 9.26 5.12 2.39
N ALA A 36 9.70 5.48 1.18
CA ALA A 36 11.11 5.62 0.81
C ALA A 36 11.95 4.41 1.26
N GLU A 37 11.43 3.20 0.99
CA GLU A 37 12.07 1.90 1.28
C GLU A 37 12.34 1.62 2.77
N LYS A 38 11.79 2.41 3.70
CA LYS A 38 12.09 2.30 5.14
C LYS A 38 11.42 1.11 5.83
N PHE A 39 10.30 0.62 5.30
CA PHE A 39 9.54 -0.50 5.86
C PHE A 39 8.64 -1.13 4.80
N PRO A 40 8.31 -2.43 4.93
CA PRO A 40 7.40 -3.11 4.03
C PRO A 40 5.95 -2.61 4.19
N LEU A 41 5.23 -2.53 3.07
CA LEU A 41 3.78 -2.31 3.02
C LEU A 41 3.06 -3.57 2.55
N TYR A 42 2.17 -4.09 3.38
CA TYR A 42 1.28 -5.20 3.04
C TYR A 42 -0.14 -4.68 2.77
N CYS A 43 -0.75 -5.08 1.66
CA CYS A 43 -2.11 -4.66 1.30
C CYS A 43 -3.08 -5.84 1.37
N LEU A 44 -4.15 -5.72 2.13
CA LEU A 44 -5.17 -6.74 2.30
C LEU A 44 -6.45 -6.25 1.61
N GLY A 45 -6.88 -6.97 0.56
CA GLY A 45 -8.15 -6.74 -0.11
C GLY A 45 -9.26 -7.57 0.54
N PHE A 46 -10.37 -6.94 0.92
CA PHE A 46 -11.53 -7.62 1.47
C PHE A 46 -12.68 -7.66 0.46
N GLY A 47 -13.15 -8.85 0.10
CA GLY A 47 -14.22 -9.01 -0.88
C GLY A 47 -13.73 -8.96 -2.33
N PHE A 48 -14.67 -8.85 -3.27
CA PHE A 48 -14.39 -8.97 -4.71
C PHE A 48 -14.37 -7.63 -5.45
N ASP A 49 -14.79 -6.54 -4.78
CA ASP A 49 -14.91 -5.21 -5.39
C ASP A 49 -13.62 -4.38 -5.28
N VAL A 50 -12.49 -5.04 -5.01
CA VAL A 50 -11.17 -4.42 -4.89
C VAL A 50 -10.30 -4.74 -6.11
N LYS A 51 -9.66 -3.71 -6.67
CA LYS A 51 -8.66 -3.90 -7.73
C LYS A 51 -7.38 -4.49 -7.16
N PHE A 52 -7.30 -5.81 -7.14
CA PHE A 52 -6.16 -6.53 -6.57
C PHE A 52 -4.83 -6.16 -7.26
N GLU A 53 -4.82 -5.98 -8.58
CA GLU A 53 -3.63 -5.55 -9.33
C GLU A 53 -3.04 -4.22 -8.83
N PHE A 54 -3.91 -3.28 -8.41
CA PHE A 54 -3.49 -2.01 -7.85
C PHE A 54 -2.81 -2.18 -6.49
N LEU A 55 -3.38 -3.04 -5.62
CA LEU A 55 -2.84 -3.36 -4.31
C LEU A 55 -1.52 -4.15 -4.42
N GLU A 56 -1.47 -5.15 -5.30
CA GLU A 56 -0.27 -5.95 -5.57
C GLU A 56 0.88 -5.07 -6.02
N LYS A 57 0.66 -4.21 -7.01
CA LYS A 57 1.69 -3.27 -7.45
C LYS A 57 2.13 -2.32 -6.34
N MET A 58 1.20 -1.83 -5.50
CA MET A 58 1.56 -0.95 -4.39
C MET A 58 2.41 -1.66 -3.33
N SER A 59 2.07 -2.90 -2.97
CA SER A 59 2.85 -3.70 -2.02
C SER A 59 4.23 -4.04 -2.57
N LEU A 60 4.31 -4.49 -3.83
CA LEU A 60 5.57 -4.87 -4.48
C LEU A 60 6.55 -3.68 -4.60
N GLU A 61 6.05 -2.49 -4.94
CA GLU A 61 6.88 -1.27 -5.00
C GLU A 61 7.39 -0.81 -3.62
N ASN A 62 6.90 -1.40 -2.53
CA ASN A 62 7.24 -1.04 -1.16
C ASN A 62 7.72 -2.25 -0.35
N ASN A 63 8.42 -3.19 -0.99
CA ASN A 63 9.04 -4.37 -0.35
C ASN A 63 8.07 -5.27 0.45
N GLY A 64 6.79 -5.27 0.12
CA GLY A 64 5.78 -6.13 0.75
C GLY A 64 5.06 -7.04 -0.26
N VAL A 65 3.96 -7.63 0.20
CA VAL A 65 3.07 -8.49 -0.62
C VAL A 65 1.60 -8.08 -0.39
N ALA A 66 0.75 -8.26 -1.41
CA ALA A 66 -0.70 -8.07 -1.30
C ALA A 66 -1.41 -9.42 -1.28
#